data_AF-A0A1Y0ID79-F1
#
_entry.id   AF-A0A1Y0ID79-F1
#
_cell.length_a   1.000
_cell.length_b   1.000
_cell.length_c   1.000
_cell.angle_alpha   90.00
_cell.angle_beta   90.00
_cell.angle_gamma   90.00
#
_symmetry.space_group_name_H-M   'P 1'
#
loop_
_entity.id
_entity.type
_entity.pdbx_description
1 polymer ?
#
loop_
_entity_poly.entity_id
_entity_poly.type
_entity_poly.pdbx_seq_one_letter_code
_entity_poly.pdbx_strand_id
1 'polypeptide(L)'
;MPQLPSGMHVSVTIDPVLNAAGKGDFMTHAVILADVKTLQDFLQLVAVVYYPCEDSSNPGAGCVKTEPVLSGLTAADVLTEKCRWSEKDKIWFVQWLDSESIQHWLAESYREVCTVVQRVIAELP
;
A
#
# COMPACT_ATOMS: atom_id res chain seq x y z
N MET A 1 6.95 8.93 -5.74
CA MET A 1 5.49 8.77 -5.88
C MET A 1 5.17 8.71 -7.37
N PRO A 2 4.69 7.56 -7.90
CA PRO A 2 4.27 7.42 -9.30
C PRO A 2 3.09 8.34 -9.64
N GLN A 3 3.05 8.81 -10.90
CA GLN A 3 1.89 9.49 -11.48
C GLN A 3 1.25 8.59 -12.54
N LEU A 4 0.00 8.19 -12.31
CA LEU A 4 -0.78 7.36 -13.22
C LEU A 4 -1.07 8.10 -14.54
N PRO A 5 -1.34 7.37 -15.64
CA PRO A 5 -1.76 7.97 -16.92
C PRO A 5 -2.96 8.93 -16.86
N SER A 6 -3.87 8.76 -15.89
CA SER A 6 -4.96 9.71 -15.61
C SER A 6 -4.51 11.03 -14.95
N GLY A 7 -3.23 11.17 -14.63
CA GLY A 7 -2.66 12.32 -13.92
C GLY A 7 -2.70 12.19 -12.39
N MET A 8 -3.36 11.16 -11.86
CA MET A 8 -3.47 10.89 -10.43
C MET A 8 -2.13 10.44 -9.85
N HIS A 9 -1.76 10.99 -8.69
CA HIS A 9 -0.59 10.50 -7.98
C HIS A 9 -0.99 9.47 -6.93
N VAL A 10 -0.21 8.39 -6.87
CA VAL A 10 -0.48 7.28 -5.95
C VAL A 10 0.75 6.92 -5.14
N SER A 11 0.53 6.48 -3.91
CA SER A 11 1.55 5.94 -3.02
C SER A 11 1.01 4.69 -2.35
N VAL A 12 1.91 3.93 -1.73
CA VAL A 12 1.58 2.77 -0.91
C VAL A 12 2.10 2.92 0.50
N THR A 13 1.42 2.31 1.48
CA THR A 13 1.87 2.20 2.86
C THR A 13 1.42 0.89 3.50
N ILE A 14 2.17 0.45 4.51
CA ILE A 14 1.82 -0.65 5.41
C ILE A 14 1.50 -0.15 6.84
N ASP A 15 1.46 1.17 7.04
CA ASP A 15 1.21 1.82 8.35
C ASP A 15 -0.08 1.38 9.04
N PRO A 16 -1.23 1.20 8.33
CA PRO A 16 -2.44 0.72 9.00
C PRO A 16 -2.25 -0.64 9.66
N VAL A 17 -1.50 -1.54 9.01
CA VAL A 17 -1.15 -2.87 9.52
C VAL A 17 -0.23 -2.75 10.74
N LEU A 18 0.78 -1.88 10.67
CA LEU A 18 1.66 -1.59 11.81
C LEU A 18 0.90 -1.02 13.02
N ASN A 19 -0.05 -0.12 12.79
CA ASN A 19 -0.86 0.48 13.84
C ASN A 19 -1.78 -0.56 14.50
N ALA A 20 -2.41 -1.44 13.71
CA ALA A 20 -3.22 -2.54 14.22
C ALA A 20 -2.39 -3.57 15.00
N ALA A 21 -1.20 -3.91 14.49
CA ALA A 21 -0.25 -4.77 15.20
C ALA A 21 0.21 -4.13 16.53
N GLY A 22 0.65 -2.87 16.50
CA GLY A 22 1.07 -2.13 17.71
C GLY A 22 -0.03 -1.99 18.77
N LYS A 23 -1.30 -2.18 18.39
CA LYS A 23 -2.46 -2.19 19.30
C LYS A 23 -2.82 -3.58 19.84
N GLY A 24 -2.11 -4.63 19.47
CA GLY A 24 -2.36 -5.99 19.98
C GLY A 24 -3.42 -6.77 19.19
N ASP A 25 -3.79 -6.40 17.96
CA ASP A 25 -4.81 -7.09 17.18
C ASP A 25 -4.33 -8.51 16.77
N PHE A 26 -4.78 -9.54 17.50
CA PHE A 26 -4.35 -10.93 17.31
C PHE A 26 -4.58 -11.45 15.89
N MET A 27 -5.68 -11.06 15.23
CA MET A 27 -5.96 -11.48 13.87
C MET A 27 -4.96 -10.85 12.88
N THR A 28 -4.67 -9.57 13.04
CA THR A 28 -3.66 -8.87 12.24
C THR A 28 -2.29 -9.51 12.40
N HIS A 29 -1.90 -9.84 13.64
CA HIS A 29 -0.65 -10.56 13.93
C HIS A 29 -0.59 -11.95 13.28
N ALA A 30 -1.68 -12.72 13.37
CA ALA A 30 -1.76 -14.05 12.78
C ALA A 30 -1.67 -14.01 11.25
N VAL A 31 -2.34 -13.05 10.60
CA VAL A 31 -2.30 -12.89 9.12
C VAL A 31 -0.89 -12.54 8.65
N ILE A 32 -0.19 -11.64 9.34
CA ILE A 32 1.19 -11.27 8.99
C ILE A 32 2.13 -12.47 9.15
N LEU A 33 2.06 -13.18 10.27
CA LEU A 33 3.00 -14.27 10.57
C LEU A 33 2.70 -15.57 9.81
N ALA A 34 1.44 -15.85 9.48
CA ALA A 34 1.06 -17.14 8.93
C ALA A 34 1.31 -17.28 7.42
N ASP A 35 1.20 -16.21 6.61
CA ASP A 35 0.93 -16.46 5.18
C ASP A 35 1.40 -15.44 4.12
N VAL A 36 2.35 -14.54 4.40
CA VAL A 36 2.99 -13.81 3.28
C VAL A 36 4.14 -14.65 2.73
N LYS A 37 3.83 -15.52 1.76
CA LYS A 37 4.81 -16.36 1.06
C LYS A 37 5.04 -15.90 -0.37
N THR A 38 4.10 -15.14 -0.92
CA THR A 38 4.10 -14.68 -2.31
C THR A 38 3.89 -13.17 -2.39
N LEU A 39 4.29 -12.57 -3.52
CA LEU A 39 4.01 -11.16 -3.82
C LEU A 39 2.51 -10.84 -3.74
N GLN A 40 1.65 -11.81 -4.05
CA GLN A 40 0.20 -11.63 -4.08
C GLN A 40 -0.41 -11.45 -2.68
N ASP A 41 0.18 -12.08 -1.67
CA ASP A 41 -0.20 -11.92 -0.27
C ASP A 41 0.18 -10.51 0.22
N PHE A 42 1.30 -9.98 -0.29
CA PHE A 42 1.76 -8.63 0.00
C PHE A 42 0.76 -7.56 -0.44
N LEU A 43 0.13 -7.76 -1.60
CA LEU A 43 -0.85 -6.82 -2.15
C LEU A 43 -2.08 -6.64 -1.24
N GLN A 44 -2.36 -7.61 -0.36
CA GLN A 44 -3.46 -7.53 0.60
C GLN A 44 -3.13 -6.68 1.83
N LEU A 45 -1.84 -6.52 2.16
CA LEU A 45 -1.36 -5.78 3.33
C LEU A 45 -1.01 -4.32 3.01
N VAL A 46 -0.92 -3.99 1.73
CA VAL A 46 -0.57 -2.67 1.26
C VAL A 46 -1.83 -1.84 1.03
N ALA A 47 -1.95 -0.75 1.76
CA ALA A 47 -2.96 0.27 1.52
C ALA A 47 -2.50 1.21 0.40
N VAL A 48 -3.45 1.59 -0.46
CA VAL A 48 -3.20 2.57 -1.52
C VAL A 48 -3.64 3.95 -1.03
N VAL A 49 -2.76 4.93 -1.22
CA VAL A 49 -3.01 6.33 -0.92
C VAL A 49 -3.09 7.11 -2.22
N TYR A 50 -4.20 7.83 -2.44
CA TYR A 50 -4.34 8.72 -3.58
C TYR A 50 -4.29 10.19 -3.16
N TYR A 51 -3.70 10.99 -4.02
CA TYR A 51 -3.66 12.44 -3.87
C TYR A 51 -4.47 13.05 -5.01
N PRO A 52 -5.66 13.63 -4.74
CA PRO A 52 -6.39 14.36 -5.76
C PRO A 52 -5.58 15.59 -6.17
N CYS A 53 -5.28 15.72 -7.47
CA CYS A 53 -4.71 16.97 -7.99
C CYS A 53 -5.86 17.94 -8.27
N GLU A 54 -5.75 19.17 -7.77
CA GLU A 54 -6.79 20.21 -7.96
C GLU A 54 -6.91 20.70 -9.40
N ASP A 55 -5.88 20.52 -10.23
CA ASP A 55 -5.89 21.00 -11.60
C ASP A 55 -5.15 20.07 -12.56
N SER A 56 -5.89 19.10 -13.13
CA SER A 56 -5.36 18.16 -14.13
C SER A 56 -5.02 18.82 -15.48
N SER A 57 -5.31 20.11 -15.62
CA SER A 57 -5.13 20.86 -16.88
C SER A 57 -3.72 21.42 -17.06
N ASN A 58 -2.89 21.44 -16.00
CA ASN A 58 -1.56 22.04 -16.03
C ASN A 58 -0.47 21.02 -15.62
N PRO A 59 0.23 20.37 -16.58
CA PRO A 59 1.17 19.27 -16.34
C PRO A 59 2.42 19.60 -15.48
N GLY A 60 2.54 20.81 -14.96
CA GLY A 60 3.61 21.25 -14.05
C GLY A 60 3.12 21.74 -12.69
N ALA A 61 1.81 21.83 -12.46
CA ALA A 61 1.26 22.11 -11.14
C ALA A 61 1.41 20.82 -10.32
N GLY A 62 2.51 20.73 -9.57
CA GLY A 62 2.72 19.62 -8.63
C GLY A 62 1.45 19.44 -7.79
N CYS A 63 1.01 18.19 -7.66
CA CYS A 63 -0.17 17.85 -6.87
C CYS A 63 -0.06 18.56 -5.51
N VAL A 64 -0.96 19.51 -5.23
CA VAL A 64 -1.06 20.15 -3.92
C VAL A 64 -1.25 18.98 -2.96
N LYS A 65 -0.32 18.81 -2.01
CA LYS A 65 -0.44 17.80 -0.96
C LYS A 65 -1.64 18.18 -0.07
N THR A 66 -2.84 17.94 -0.58
CA THR A 66 -4.03 17.79 0.24
C THR A 66 -3.83 16.57 1.14
N GLU A 67 -4.52 16.53 2.28
CA GLU A 67 -4.39 15.39 3.18
C GLU A 67 -4.62 14.09 2.40
N PRO A 68 -3.73 13.10 2.55
CA PRO A 68 -3.86 11.83 1.85
C PRO A 68 -5.22 11.25 2.22
N VAL A 69 -6.09 11.10 1.22
CA VAL A 69 -7.31 10.34 1.43
C VAL A 69 -6.88 8.89 1.30
N LEU A 70 -6.77 8.21 2.44
CA LEU A 70 -6.63 6.77 2.47
C LEU A 70 -7.77 6.18 1.66
N SER A 71 -7.45 5.65 0.49
CA SER A 71 -8.39 4.79 -0.19
C SER A 71 -8.59 3.63 0.77
N GLY A 72 -9.83 3.33 1.14
CA GLY A 72 -10.13 2.08 1.84
C GLY A 72 -9.91 0.85 0.93
N LEU A 73 -8.92 0.89 0.04
CA LEU A 73 -8.58 -0.11 -0.96
C LEU A 73 -7.14 -0.57 -0.73
N THR A 74 -6.98 -1.88 -0.73
CA THR A 74 -5.69 -2.53 -0.80
C THR A 74 -5.18 -2.56 -2.25
N ALA A 75 -3.90 -2.86 -2.46
CA ALA A 75 -3.38 -3.08 -3.81
C ALA A 75 -4.09 -4.26 -4.50
N ALA A 76 -4.55 -5.26 -3.75
CA ALA A 76 -5.38 -6.34 -4.29
C ALA A 76 -6.75 -5.84 -4.78
N ASP A 77 -7.40 -4.91 -4.06
CA ASP A 77 -8.69 -4.35 -4.49
C ASP A 77 -8.59 -3.58 -5.81
N VAL A 78 -7.43 -3.01 -6.15
CA VAL A 78 -7.17 -2.31 -7.43
C VAL A 78 -7.42 -3.23 -8.64
N LEU A 79 -7.14 -4.52 -8.50
CA LEU A 79 -7.28 -5.53 -9.55
C LEU A 79 -8.72 -6.07 -9.70
N THR A 80 -9.63 -5.62 -8.84
CA THR A 80 -11.02 -6.09 -8.81
C THR A 80 -12.00 -5.05 -9.35
N GLU A 81 -13.26 -5.45 -9.50
CA GLU A 81 -14.38 -4.58 -9.87
C GLU A 81 -14.67 -3.46 -8.85
N LYS A 82 -14.13 -3.54 -7.63
CA LYS A 82 -14.23 -2.47 -6.63
C LYS A 82 -13.49 -1.21 -7.05
N CYS A 83 -12.43 -1.35 -7.84
CA CYS A 83 -11.62 -0.24 -8.30
C CYS A 83 -12.15 0.33 -9.62
N ARG A 84 -12.55 1.60 -9.58
CA ARG A 84 -13.09 2.34 -10.74
C ARG A 84 -12.02 2.97 -11.64
N TRP A 85 -10.75 2.70 -11.39
CA TRP A 85 -9.67 3.20 -12.24
C TRP A 85 -9.77 2.65 -13.65
N SER A 86 -9.23 3.40 -14.62
CA SER A 86 -9.11 2.90 -15.98
C SER A 86 -8.21 1.68 -16.04
N GLU A 87 -8.44 0.77 -17.00
CA GLU A 87 -7.56 -0.40 -17.18
C GLU A 87 -6.10 0.00 -17.44
N LYS A 88 -5.88 1.13 -18.12
CA LYS A 88 -4.55 1.68 -18.35
C LYS A 88 -3.85 2.06 -17.04
N ASP A 89 -4.57 2.70 -16.12
CA ASP A 89 -4.05 3.07 -14.80
C ASP A 89 -3.78 1.85 -13.93
N LYS A 90 -4.66 0.84 -13.95
CA LYS A 90 -4.45 -0.42 -13.23
C LYS A 90 -3.18 -1.13 -13.70
N ILE A 91 -3.01 -1.28 -15.01
CA ILE A 91 -1.80 -1.90 -15.60
C ILE A 91 -0.56 -1.12 -15.18
N TRP A 92 -0.58 0.21 -15.30
CA TRP A 92 0.57 1.03 -14.99
C TRP A 92 0.94 1.01 -13.49
N PHE A 93 -0.08 1.01 -12.62
CA PHE A 93 0.11 0.82 -11.19
C PHE A 93 0.75 -0.54 -10.86
N VAL A 94 0.27 -1.63 -11.47
CA VAL A 94 0.83 -2.97 -11.28
C VAL A 94 2.27 -3.04 -11.77
N GLN A 95 2.57 -2.47 -12.94
CA GLN A 95 3.95 -2.38 -13.46
C GLN A 95 4.87 -1.59 -12.54
N TRP A 96 4.37 -0.50 -11.96
CA TRP A 96 5.12 0.25 -10.97
C TRP A 96 5.36 -0.55 -9.68
N LEU A 97 4.34 -1.27 -9.19
CA LEU A 97 4.50 -2.16 -8.04
C LEU A 97 5.52 -3.26 -8.31
N ASP A 98 5.54 -3.83 -9.52
CA ASP A 98 6.47 -4.89 -9.95
C ASP A 98 7.88 -4.38 -10.26
N SER A 99 8.12 -3.06 -10.18
CA SER A 99 9.46 -2.51 -10.37
C SER A 99 10.40 -2.93 -9.24
N GLU A 100 11.65 -3.20 -9.58
CA GLU A 100 12.67 -3.70 -8.64
C GLU A 100 12.81 -2.83 -7.38
N SER A 101 12.78 -1.50 -7.55
CA SER A 101 12.90 -0.56 -6.44
C SER A 101 11.73 -0.65 -5.46
N ILE A 102 10.50 -0.83 -5.96
CA ILE A 102 9.31 -0.97 -5.12
C ILE A 102 9.28 -2.36 -4.49
N GLN A 103 9.60 -3.41 -5.24
CA GLN A 103 9.70 -4.77 -4.71
C GLN A 103 10.72 -4.88 -3.57
N HIS A 104 11.88 -4.25 -3.72
CA HIS A 104 12.90 -4.20 -2.67
C HIS A 104 12.38 -3.48 -1.42
N TRP A 105 11.79 -2.30 -1.60
CA TRP A 105 11.21 -1.53 -0.49
C TRP A 105 10.10 -2.29 0.24
N LEU A 106 9.21 -2.98 -0.49
CA LEU A 106 8.15 -3.81 0.07
C LEU A 106 8.77 -4.92 0.94
N ALA A 107 9.75 -5.65 0.41
CA ALA A 107 10.42 -6.73 1.13
C ALA A 107 11.12 -6.25 2.42
N GLU A 108 11.81 -5.11 2.38
CA GLU A 108 12.45 -4.50 3.55
C GLU A 108 11.40 -4.07 4.59
N SER A 109 10.39 -3.31 4.16
CA SER A 109 9.36 -2.79 5.06
C SER A 109 8.58 -3.91 5.75
N TYR A 110 8.30 -5.01 5.04
CA TYR A 110 7.68 -6.19 5.65
C TYR A 110 8.57 -6.91 6.66
N ARG A 111 9.88 -6.98 6.42
CA ARG A 111 10.83 -7.54 7.39
C ARG A 111 10.82 -6.73 8.69
N GLU A 112 10.74 -5.41 8.57
CA GLU A 112 10.58 -4.51 9.73
C GLU A 112 9.28 -4.78 10.48
N VAL A 113 8.15 -4.91 9.77
CA VAL A 113 6.85 -5.28 10.38
C VAL A 113 6.97 -6.59 11.15
N CYS A 114 7.50 -7.64 10.53
CA CYS A 114 7.66 -8.95 11.18
C CYS A 114 8.48 -8.84 12.47
N THR A 115 9.55 -8.04 12.46
CA THR A 115 10.41 -7.81 13.63
C THR A 115 9.64 -7.13 14.75
N VAL A 116 8.85 -6.10 14.43
CA VAL A 116 8.01 -5.40 15.41
C VAL A 116 6.96 -6.33 16.01
N VAL A 117 6.26 -7.09 15.17
CA VAL A 117 5.24 -8.06 15.59
C VAL A 117 5.84 -9.12 16.53
N GLN A 118 6.98 -9.72 16.17
CA GLN A 118 7.63 -10.72 17.00
C GLN A 118 8.06 -10.16 18.36
N ARG A 119 8.56 -8.92 18.39
CA ARG A 119 8.90 -8.24 19.65
C ARG A 119 7.67 -8.05 20.52
N VAL A 120 6.57 -7.54 19.96
CA VAL A 120 5.31 -7.34 20.69
C VAL A 120 4.82 -8.66 21.29
N ILE A 121 4.85 -9.75 20.53
CA ILE A 121 4.42 -11.07 21.02
C ILE A 121 5.31 -11.57 22.17
N ALA A 122 6.63 -11.39 22.07
CA ALA A 122 7.57 -11.81 23.12
C ALA A 122 7.40 -11.04 24.44
N GLU A 123 6.82 -9.84 24.39
CA GLU A 123 6.54 -8.99 25.54
C GLU A 123 5.15 -9.24 26.16
N LEU A 124 4.32 -10.12 25.55
CA LEU A 124 3.02 -10.49 26.12
C LEU A 124 3.21 -11.42 27.35
N PRO A 125 2.43 -11.21 28.43
CA PRO A 125 2.52 -11.97 29.68
C PRO A 125 2.02 -13.41 29.58
#